data_AF-A0A1B6KGS7-F1
#
_entry.id   AF-A0A1B6KGS7-F1
#
_cell.length_a   1.000
_cell.length_b   1.000
_cell.length_c   1.000
_cell.angle_alpha   90.00
_cell.angle_beta   90.00
_cell.angle_gamma   90.00
#
_symmetry.space_group_name_H-M   'P 1'
#
loop_
_entity.id
_entity.type
_entity.pdbx_description
1 polymer ?
#
loop_
_entity_poly.entity_id
_entity_poly.type
_entity_poly.pdbx_seq_one_letter_code
_entity_poly.pdbx_strand_id
1 'polypeptide(L)'
;GRRFRALKIWFTLRTYGLSGLQQHIRNHVSLAQQFEELILADPRFELASPTCMGLVCFRAKGDNKLSSAILEELNKRKKVYLIPGKLNDSVFIRFVLTSPTTTIEDVKTSIQEILDATDIVFEQTKENTNVDNKSVEGVVDVAKPKNGLKLPTYTKPTQPETCATTFCTLRPNITNIARS
;
A
#
# COMPACT_ATOMS: atom_id res chain seq x y z
N GLY A 1 5.61 -38.60 15.63
CA GLY A 1 6.99 -38.14 15.35
C GLY A 1 6.96 -36.72 14.81
N ARG A 2 7.94 -35.87 15.20
CA ARG A 2 8.06 -34.48 14.72
C ARG A 2 9.03 -34.43 13.52
N ARG A 3 8.65 -33.72 12.44
CA ARG A 3 9.53 -33.51 11.28
C ARG A 3 10.72 -32.63 11.65
N PHE A 4 11.90 -32.93 11.15
CA PHE A 4 13.13 -32.16 11.39
C PHE A 4 13.17 -30.86 10.55
N ARG A 5 12.28 -29.90 10.87
CA ARG A 5 12.19 -28.60 10.15
C ARG A 5 13.46 -27.75 10.27
N ALA A 6 14.28 -27.97 11.29
CA ALA A 6 15.55 -27.27 11.49
C ALA A 6 16.57 -27.54 10.37
N LEU A 7 16.50 -28.69 9.68
CA LEU A 7 17.38 -28.97 8.54
C LEU A 7 17.21 -27.93 7.42
N LYS A 8 15.98 -27.44 7.20
CA LYS A 8 15.70 -26.39 6.19
C LYS A 8 16.40 -25.08 6.53
N ILE A 9 16.30 -24.63 7.78
CA ILE A 9 16.95 -23.40 8.24
C ILE A 9 18.48 -23.54 8.20
N TRP A 10 19.00 -24.71 8.60
CA TRP A 10 20.44 -24.98 8.56
C TRP A 10 21.01 -24.85 7.14
N PHE A 11 20.34 -25.42 6.14
CA PHE A 11 20.73 -25.25 4.74
C PHE A 11 20.68 -23.79 4.30
N THR A 12 19.59 -23.07 4.58
CA THR A 12 19.47 -21.64 4.24
C THR A 12 20.61 -20.80 4.83
N LEU A 13 20.95 -20.98 6.11
CA LEU A 13 22.03 -20.25 6.75
C LEU A 13 23.40 -20.61 6.14
N ARG A 14 23.61 -21.88 5.79
CA ARG A 14 24.88 -22.35 5.22
C ARG A 14 25.08 -21.91 3.77
N THR A 15 24.02 -21.85 2.96
CA THR A 15 24.10 -21.48 1.53
C THR A 15 24.16 -19.97 1.34
N TYR A 16 23.29 -19.20 2.00
CA TYR A 16 23.26 -17.74 1.85
C TYR A 16 24.30 -17.04 2.74
N GLY A 17 24.64 -17.64 3.88
CA GLY A 17 25.41 -16.97 4.92
C GLY A 17 24.63 -15.81 5.57
N LEU A 18 25.26 -15.20 6.58
CA LEU A 18 24.66 -14.05 7.27
C LEU A 18 24.57 -12.83 6.35
N SER A 19 25.66 -12.50 5.65
CA SER A 19 25.74 -11.33 4.77
C SER A 19 24.76 -11.42 3.60
N GLY A 20 24.58 -12.61 3.01
CA GLY A 20 23.63 -12.81 1.91
C GLY A 20 22.18 -12.60 2.34
N LEU A 21 21.79 -13.09 3.52
CA LEU A 21 20.45 -12.85 4.07
C LEU A 21 20.23 -11.37 4.40
N GLN A 22 21.21 -10.70 5.00
CA GLN A 22 21.14 -9.26 5.27
C GLN A 22 20.97 -8.46 3.98
N GLN A 23 21.75 -8.76 2.95
CA GLN A 23 21.66 -8.08 1.66
C GLN A 23 20.29 -8.32 1.00
N HIS A 24 19.79 -9.56 1.04
CA HIS A 24 18.49 -9.91 0.48
C HIS A 24 17.35 -9.09 1.14
N ILE A 25 17.34 -9.00 2.47
CA ILE A 25 16.35 -8.20 3.20
C ILE A 25 16.48 -6.72 2.82
N ARG A 26 17.71 -6.16 2.83
CA ARG A 26 17.95 -4.75 2.47
C ARG A 26 17.49 -4.42 1.04
N ASN A 27 17.71 -5.34 0.09
CA ASN A 27 17.23 -5.17 -1.28
C ASN A 27 15.70 -5.06 -1.33
N HIS A 28 14.98 -5.94 -0.63
CA HIS A 28 13.51 -5.85 -0.58
C HIS A 28 13.02 -4.56 0.07
N VAL A 29 13.69 -4.08 1.13
CA VAL A 29 13.35 -2.79 1.75
C VAL A 29 13.59 -1.64 0.76
N SER A 30 14.71 -1.65 0.04
CA SER A 30 15.02 -0.63 -0.98
C SER A 30 14.01 -0.64 -2.14
N LEU A 31 13.57 -1.81 -2.58
CA LEU A 31 12.52 -1.93 -3.61
C LEU A 31 11.17 -1.38 -3.13
N ALA A 32 10.81 -1.65 -1.87
CA ALA A 32 9.57 -1.12 -1.30
C ALA A 32 9.60 0.40 -1.14
N GLN A 33 10.75 0.98 -0.78
CA GLN A 33 10.94 2.44 -0.73
C GLN A 33 10.81 3.06 -2.13
N GLN A 34 11.37 2.43 -3.16
CA GLN A 34 11.20 2.89 -4.54
C GLN A 34 9.73 2.82 -4.99
N PHE A 35 9.01 1.75 -4.63
CA PHE A 35 7.57 1.66 -4.89
C PHE A 35 6.79 2.78 -4.19
N GLU A 36 7.14 3.09 -2.93
CA GLU A 36 6.54 4.19 -2.16
C GLU A 36 6.73 5.55 -2.85
N GLU A 37 7.93 5.82 -3.35
CA GLU A 37 8.21 7.08 -4.05
C GLU A 37 7.42 7.19 -5.36
N LEU A 38 7.33 6.08 -6.11
CA LEU A 38 6.56 6.03 -7.36
C LEU A 38 5.05 6.20 -7.13
N ILE A 39 4.48 5.60 -6.09
CA ILE A 39 3.05 5.74 -5.80
C ILE A 39 2.72 7.13 -5.25
N LEU A 40 3.61 7.74 -4.46
CA LEU A 40 3.44 9.10 -3.94
C LEU A 40 3.62 10.18 -5.00
N ALA A 41 4.31 9.89 -6.10
CA ALA A 41 4.44 10.80 -7.23
C ALA A 41 3.07 11.11 -7.88
N ASP A 42 2.10 10.20 -7.76
CA ASP A 42 0.75 10.41 -8.23
C ASP A 42 -0.14 11.01 -7.13
N PRO A 43 -0.72 12.22 -7.34
CA PRO A 43 -1.50 12.91 -6.33
C PRO A 43 -2.82 12.21 -5.98
N ARG A 44 -3.25 11.20 -6.76
CA ARG A 44 -4.49 10.44 -6.53
C ARG A 44 -4.37 9.47 -5.35
N PHE A 45 -3.15 9.08 -4.98
CA PHE A 45 -2.91 8.13 -3.91
C PHE A 45 -2.43 8.79 -2.62
N GLU A 46 -2.66 8.10 -1.52
CA GLU A 46 -2.10 8.41 -0.21
C GLU A 46 -1.65 7.12 0.51
N LEU A 47 -0.68 7.25 1.41
CA LEU A 47 -0.21 6.14 2.23
C LEU A 47 -1.10 5.98 3.46
N ALA A 48 -1.54 4.74 3.69
CA ALA A 48 -2.34 4.38 4.87
C ALA A 48 -1.48 4.17 6.13
N SER A 49 -0.18 3.89 5.96
CA SER A 49 0.79 3.63 7.02
C SER A 49 2.20 3.94 6.52
N PRO A 50 3.17 4.28 7.39
CA PRO A 50 4.57 4.27 7.01
C PRO A 50 4.96 2.91 6.41
N THR A 51 5.76 2.94 5.34
CA THR A 51 6.37 1.75 4.75
C THR A 51 7.29 1.10 5.76
N CYS A 52 7.10 -0.20 5.97
CA CYS A 52 7.94 -0.99 6.86
C CYS A 52 8.36 -2.27 6.14
N MET A 53 9.66 -2.52 6.08
CA MET A 53 10.26 -3.64 5.37
C MET A 53 9.82 -3.69 3.90
N GLY A 54 9.28 -4.82 3.43
CA GLY A 54 8.82 -5.03 2.06
C GLY A 54 7.32 -4.82 1.85
N LEU A 55 6.61 -4.14 2.76
CA LEU A 55 5.16 -3.91 2.72
C LEU A 55 4.87 -2.41 2.58
N VAL A 56 4.10 -2.07 1.54
CA VAL A 56 3.56 -0.73 1.32
C VAL A 56 2.04 -0.81 1.38
N CYS A 57 1.45 0.01 2.25
CA CYS A 57 0.00 0.13 2.41
C CYS A 57 -0.45 1.48 1.83
N PHE A 58 -1.17 1.45 0.72
CA PHE A 58 -1.63 2.66 0.03
C PHE A 58 -3.13 2.58 -0.25
N ARG A 59 -3.75 3.73 -0.49
CA ARG A 59 -5.16 3.84 -0.87
C ARG A 59 -5.32 5.00 -1.85
N ALA A 60 -6.42 5.00 -2.59
CA ALA A 60 -6.81 6.18 -3.32
C ALA A 60 -7.41 7.22 -2.36
N LYS A 61 -7.17 8.51 -2.64
CA LYS A 61 -7.77 9.62 -1.89
C LYS A 61 -9.27 9.67 -2.15
N GLY A 62 -10.04 9.95 -1.09
CA GLY A 62 -11.50 10.00 -1.15
C GLY A 62 -12.17 8.71 -0.66
N ASP A 63 -13.16 8.23 -1.41
CA ASP A 63 -14.04 7.15 -0.96
C ASP A 63 -13.36 5.78 -0.91
N ASN A 64 -13.66 5.02 0.14
CA ASN A 64 -13.15 3.65 0.30
C ASN A 64 -13.64 2.71 -0.83
N LYS A 65 -14.80 3.00 -1.43
CA LYS A 65 -15.34 2.24 -2.56
C LYS A 65 -14.40 2.31 -3.78
N LEU A 66 -13.75 3.46 -4.00
CA LEU A 66 -12.83 3.67 -5.11
C LEU A 66 -11.60 2.78 -4.97
N SER A 67 -11.03 2.70 -3.76
CA SER A 67 -9.89 1.80 -3.49
C SER A 67 -10.26 0.32 -3.69
N SER A 68 -11.47 -0.08 -3.29
CA SER A 68 -11.96 -1.45 -3.54
C SER A 68 -12.18 -1.74 -5.02
N ALA A 69 -12.72 -0.77 -5.79
CA ALA A 69 -12.93 -0.92 -7.23
C ALA A 69 -11.62 -1.06 -8.01
N ILE A 70 -10.60 -0.24 -7.69
CA ILE A 70 -9.25 -0.37 -8.26
C ILE A 70 -8.69 -1.77 -7.99
N LEU A 71 -8.83 -2.26 -6.76
CA LEU A 71 -8.32 -3.57 -6.39
C LEU A 71 -9.04 -4.71 -7.13
N GLU A 72 -10.35 -4.60 -7.32
CA GLU A 72 -11.14 -5.57 -8.07
C GLU A 72 -10.73 -5.61 -9.54
N GLU A 73 -10.57 -4.45 -10.18
CA GLU A 73 -10.10 -4.36 -11.57
C GLU A 73 -8.66 -4.89 -11.72
N LEU A 74 -7.76 -4.59 -10.78
CA LEU A 74 -6.41 -5.16 -10.78
C LEU A 74 -6.42 -6.70 -10.73
N ASN A 75 -7.19 -7.27 -9.79
CA ASN A 75 -7.28 -8.72 -9.64
C ASN A 75 -7.97 -9.39 -10.83
N LYS A 76 -8.90 -8.71 -11.50
CA LYS A 76 -9.55 -9.16 -12.73
C LYS A 76 -8.60 -9.22 -13.91
N ARG A 77 -7.67 -8.25 -14.02
CA ARG A 77 -6.63 -8.23 -15.07
C ARG A 77 -5.54 -9.29 -14.88
N LYS A 78 -5.38 -9.84 -13.67
CA LYS A 78 -4.50 -10.98 -13.34
C LYS A 78 -3.01 -10.79 -13.65
N LYS A 79 -2.54 -9.55 -13.84
CA LYS A 79 -1.11 -9.23 -14.01
C LYS A 79 -0.41 -9.06 -12.67
N VAL A 80 -1.07 -8.41 -11.72
CA VAL A 80 -0.60 -8.22 -10.34
C VAL A 80 -1.70 -8.71 -9.41
N TYR A 81 -1.32 -9.45 -8.37
CA TYR A 81 -2.25 -9.91 -7.35
C TYR A 81 -2.04 -9.15 -6.05
N LEU A 82 -3.05 -8.39 -5.64
CA LEU A 82 -3.03 -7.60 -4.41
C LEU A 82 -4.19 -7.99 -3.52
N ILE A 83 -4.00 -7.78 -2.21
CA ILE A 83 -4.97 -8.17 -1.20
C ILE A 83 -5.42 -6.90 -0.46
N PRO A 84 -6.72 -6.74 -0.18
CA PRO A 84 -7.17 -5.61 0.60
C PRO A 84 -6.69 -5.74 2.05
N GLY A 85 -6.53 -4.61 2.72
CA GLY A 85 -6.48 -4.48 4.16
C GLY A 85 -7.62 -3.57 4.62
N LYS A 86 -8.16 -3.84 5.81
CA LYS A 86 -9.14 -2.96 6.44
C LYS A 86 -8.63 -2.59 7.82
N LEU A 87 -8.61 -1.31 8.12
CA LEU A 87 -8.28 -0.78 9.44
C LEU A 87 -9.36 0.22 9.80
N ASN A 88 -10.10 -0.08 10.87
CA ASN A 88 -11.36 0.59 11.22
C ASN A 88 -12.34 0.54 10.03
N ASP A 89 -12.86 1.69 9.60
CA ASP A 89 -13.76 1.81 8.44
C ASP A 89 -13.04 2.09 7.12
N SER A 90 -11.71 2.22 7.13
CA SER A 90 -10.93 2.52 5.93
C SER A 90 -10.37 1.26 5.28
N VAL A 91 -10.55 1.16 3.96
CA VAL A 91 -10.00 0.08 3.12
C VAL A 91 -8.76 0.60 2.41
N PHE A 92 -7.70 -0.19 2.42
CA PHE A 92 -6.43 0.11 1.75
C PHE A 92 -5.94 -1.14 1.01
N ILE A 93 -5.00 -0.95 0.10
CA ILE A 93 -4.38 -2.00 -0.71
C ILE A 93 -3.01 -2.30 -0.11
N ARG A 94 -2.69 -3.60 0.00
CA ARG A 94 -1.39 -4.07 0.48
C ARG A 94 -0.54 -4.55 -0.68
N PHE A 95 0.58 -3.88 -0.90
CA PHE A 95 1.62 -4.31 -1.82
C PHE A 95 2.76 -4.93 -1.01
N VAL A 96 3.06 -6.21 -1.27
CA VAL A 96 4.12 -6.96 -0.59
C VAL A 96 5.05 -7.56 -1.62
N LEU A 97 6.34 -7.31 -1.45
CA LEU A 97 7.39 -8.00 -2.22
C LEU A 97 7.56 -9.42 -1.69
N THR A 98 7.09 -10.41 -2.45
CA THR A 98 7.08 -11.82 -2.05
C THR A 98 8.14 -12.66 -2.76
N SER A 99 8.43 -12.38 -4.03
CA SER A 99 9.36 -13.18 -4.82
C SER A 99 10.80 -12.82 -4.46
N PRO A 100 11.70 -13.82 -4.28
CA PRO A 100 13.09 -13.56 -3.95
C PRO A 100 13.92 -12.99 -5.12
N THR A 101 13.39 -13.05 -6.34
CA THR A 101 14.05 -12.59 -7.58
C THR A 101 13.45 -11.29 -8.11
N THR A 102 12.60 -10.61 -7.33
CA THR A 102 11.97 -9.37 -7.78
C THR A 102 13.01 -8.30 -8.09
N THR A 103 12.90 -7.70 -9.28
CA THR A 103 13.76 -6.59 -9.70
C THR A 103 13.00 -5.26 -9.66
N ILE A 104 13.71 -4.16 -9.93
CA ILE A 104 13.09 -2.83 -9.99
C ILE A 104 12.14 -2.69 -11.19
N GLU A 105 12.39 -3.42 -12.28
CA GLU A 105 11.53 -3.46 -13.46
C GLU A 105 10.17 -4.08 -13.14
N ASP A 106 10.12 -5.13 -12.31
CA ASP A 106 8.87 -5.73 -11.84
C ASP A 106 8.05 -4.73 -11.01
N VAL A 107 8.73 -3.96 -10.16
CA VAL A 107 8.11 -2.89 -9.35
C VAL A 107 7.54 -1.80 -10.24
N LYS A 108 8.29 -1.34 -11.24
CA LYS A 108 7.82 -0.35 -12.24
C LYS A 108 6.62 -0.87 -13.01
N THR A 109 6.67 -2.13 -13.47
CA THR A 109 5.57 -2.78 -14.18
C THR A 109 4.33 -2.86 -13.31
N SER A 110 4.50 -3.18 -12.02
CA SER A 110 3.39 -3.23 -11.06
C SER A 110 2.74 -1.86 -10.85
N ILE A 111 3.55 -0.79 -10.76
CA ILE A 111 3.04 0.58 -10.66
C ILE A 111 2.27 0.97 -11.93
N GLN A 112 2.82 0.72 -13.12
CA GLN A 112 2.14 1.03 -14.38
C GLN A 112 0.76 0.35 -14.44
N GLU A 113 0.69 -0.93 -14.04
CA GLU A 113 -0.57 -1.65 -14.00
C GLU A 113 -1.58 -1.04 -13.00
N ILE A 114 -1.11 -0.55 -11.85
CA ILE A 114 -1.93 0.17 -10.86
C ILE A 114 -2.47 1.47 -11.45
N LEU A 115 -1.64 2.25 -12.16
CA LEU A 115 -2.05 3.49 -12.81
C LEU A 115 -3.08 3.23 -13.90
N ASP A 116 -2.82 2.26 -14.78
CA ASP A 116 -3.75 1.87 -15.85
C ASP A 116 -5.10 1.38 -15.29
N ALA A 117 -5.11 0.64 -14.19
CA ALA A 117 -6.36 0.20 -13.55
C ALA A 117 -7.11 1.37 -12.92
N THR A 118 -6.36 2.33 -12.38
CA THR A 118 -6.90 3.55 -11.79
C THR A 118 -7.56 4.41 -12.85
N ASP A 119 -6.92 4.62 -14.01
CA ASP A 119 -7.49 5.40 -15.11
C ASP A 119 -8.85 4.86 -15.55
N ILE A 120 -8.97 3.53 -15.74
CA ILE A 120 -10.25 2.89 -16.08
C ILE A 120 -11.34 3.14 -15.03
N VAL A 121 -11.02 2.95 -13.74
CA VAL A 121 -12.00 3.13 -12.65
C VAL A 121 -12.45 4.59 -12.55
N PHE A 122 -11.54 5.53 -12.78
CA PHE A 122 -11.88 6.96 -12.79
C PHE A 122 -12.75 7.34 -14.00
N GLU A 123 -12.56 6.73 -15.17
CA GLU A 123 -13.44 6.91 -16.33
C GLU A 123 -14.86 6.39 -16.05
N GLN A 124 -14.99 5.18 -15.50
CA GLN A 124 -16.28 4.59 -15.13
C GLN A 124 -17.03 5.43 -14.08
N THR A 125 -16.30 6.02 -13.13
CA THR A 125 -16.91 6.87 -12.09
C THR A 125 -17.50 8.16 -12.67
N LYS A 126 -16.89 8.73 -13.72
CA LYS A 126 -17.40 9.93 -14.43
C LYS A 126 -18.66 9.65 -15.24
N GLU A 127 -18.77 8.45 -15.82
CA GLU A 127 -19.95 8.05 -16.58
C GLU A 127 -21.15 7.82 -15.65
N ASN A 128 -20.94 7.14 -14.52
CA ASN A 128 -22.01 6.88 -13.55
C ASN A 128 -22.56 8.17 -12.91
N THR A 129 -21.71 9.17 -12.65
CA THR A 129 -22.18 10.48 -12.16
C THR A 129 -23.00 11.26 -13.20
N ASN A 130 -22.87 10.99 -14.49
CA ASN A 130 -23.72 11.59 -15.53
C ASN A 130 -25.08 10.90 -15.68
N VAL A 131 -25.20 9.63 -15.29
CA VAL A 131 -26.46 8.87 -15.37
C VAL A 131 -27.37 9.19 -14.19
N ASP A 132 -26.82 9.35 -12.98
CA ASP A 132 -27.60 9.67 -11.78
C ASP A 132 -28.26 11.07 -11.84
N ASN A 133 -27.70 12.00 -12.61
CA ASN A 133 -28.28 13.34 -12.83
C ASN A 133 -29.51 13.37 -13.77
N LYS A 134 -29.94 12.22 -14.31
CA LYS A 134 -31.12 12.14 -15.20
C LYS A 134 -32.36 11.49 -14.56
N SER A 135 -32.33 11.09 -13.28
CA SER A 135 -33.44 10.29 -12.72
C SER A 135 -33.84 10.54 -11.25
N VAL A 136 -33.41 11.62 -10.58
CA VAL A 136 -33.89 11.88 -9.21
C VAL A 136 -34.10 13.38 -8.93
N GLU A 137 -35.28 13.91 -9.29
CA GLU A 137 -35.95 14.90 -8.45
C GLU A 137 -36.66 14.13 -7.32
N GLY A 138 -36.30 14.40 -6.07
CA GLY A 138 -37.09 13.97 -4.91
C GLY A 138 -36.30 13.21 -3.83
N VAL A 139 -36.23 13.85 -2.66
CA VAL A 139 -35.75 13.36 -1.36
C VAL A 139 -34.25 13.56 -1.10
N VAL A 140 -34.00 14.75 -0.56
CA VAL A 140 -32.82 15.12 0.20
C VAL A 140 -32.90 14.41 1.55
N ASP A 141 -31.96 13.52 1.83
CA ASP A 141 -31.45 13.31 3.18
C ASP A 141 -29.93 13.38 3.12
N VAL A 142 -29.41 14.57 3.38
CA VAL A 142 -27.97 14.82 3.61
C VAL A 142 -27.60 14.15 4.94
N ALA A 143 -27.35 12.85 4.89
CA ALA A 143 -26.66 12.15 5.97
C ALA A 143 -25.18 12.54 5.90
N LYS A 144 -24.85 13.66 6.56
CA LYS A 144 -23.49 14.06 6.89
C LYS A 144 -22.75 12.82 7.42
N PRO A 145 -21.67 12.34 6.78
CA PRO A 145 -20.96 11.17 7.28
C PRO A 145 -20.47 11.51 8.70
N LYS A 146 -21.03 10.82 9.69
CA LYS A 146 -20.67 10.96 11.10
C LYS A 146 -19.16 10.74 11.20
N ASN A 147 -18.45 11.81 11.59
CA ASN A 147 -17.00 11.91 11.81
C ASN A 147 -16.26 10.58 11.60
N GLY A 148 -15.98 10.28 10.34
CA GLY A 148 -15.14 9.15 9.98
C GLY A 148 -13.75 9.41 10.52
N LEU A 149 -13.32 8.60 11.47
CA LEU A 149 -11.97 8.65 12.02
C LEU A 149 -11.00 8.46 10.83
N LYS A 150 -10.43 9.58 10.34
CA LYS A 150 -9.40 9.54 9.31
C LYS A 150 -8.28 8.66 9.84
N LEU A 151 -7.87 7.64 9.08
CA LEU A 151 -6.53 7.10 9.27
C LEU A 151 -5.58 8.30 9.26
N PRO A 152 -4.59 8.39 10.17
CA PRO A 152 -3.62 9.46 10.11
C PRO A 152 -2.98 9.36 8.73
N THR A 153 -3.26 10.34 7.87
CA THR A 153 -2.68 10.43 6.53
C THR A 153 -1.19 10.52 6.75
N TYR A 154 -0.47 9.45 6.40
CA TYR A 154 0.96 9.43 6.63
C TYR A 154 1.60 10.34 5.58
N THR A 155 2.01 11.52 6.04
CA THR A 155 2.93 12.38 5.30
C THR A 155 4.33 11.96 5.74
N LYS A 156 5.15 11.49 4.79
CA LYS A 156 6.53 11.10 5.06
C LYS A 156 7.24 12.34 5.65
N PRO A 157 7.82 12.26 6.86
CA PRO A 157 8.59 13.38 7.38
C PRO A 157 9.76 13.62 6.42
N THR A 158 9.90 14.86 5.95
CA THR A 158 11.00 15.28 5.09
C THR A 158 12.31 14.95 5.79
N GLN A 159 13.11 14.02 5.24
CA GLN A 159 14.41 13.71 5.83
C GLN A 159 15.31 14.94 5.67
N PRO A 160 15.93 15.47 6.74
CA PRO A 160 17.01 16.43 6.57
C PRO A 160 18.18 15.71 5.88
N GLU A 161 18.79 16.36 4.88
CA GLU A 161 19.83 15.78 4.00
C GLU A 161 21.14 15.38 4.72
N THR A 162 21.18 15.38 6.05
CA THR A 162 22.39 15.18 6.85
C THR A 162 22.16 14.15 7.96
N CYS A 163 22.09 12.86 7.66
CA CYS A 163 22.45 11.82 8.64
C CYS A 163 22.66 10.43 8.01
N ALA A 164 23.77 10.25 7.29
CA ALA A 164 24.33 8.91 7.15
C ALA A 164 24.80 8.47 8.54
N THR A 165 24.44 7.25 8.97
CA THR A 165 24.91 6.61 10.21
C THR A 165 24.11 6.89 11.49
N THR A 166 22.79 6.70 11.50
CA THR A 166 22.11 6.23 12.72
C THR A 166 20.94 5.34 12.33
N PHE A 167 20.91 4.15 12.93
CA PHE A 167 19.82 3.17 12.90
C PHE A 167 18.57 3.84 13.48
N CYS A 168 17.83 4.57 12.64
CA CYS A 168 16.80 5.49 13.09
C CYS A 168 15.58 4.70 13.54
N THR A 169 15.46 4.54 14.85
CA THR A 169 14.23 4.17 15.54
C THR A 169 13.16 5.22 15.29
N LEU A 170 12.50 5.15 14.14
CA LEU A 170 11.24 5.85 13.89
C LEU A 170 10.16 5.17 14.73
N ARG A 171 10.01 5.61 15.99
CA ARG A 171 8.72 5.49 16.67
C ARG A 171 7.74 6.33 15.85
N PRO A 172 6.66 5.75 15.29
CA PRO A 172 5.57 6.57 14.79
C PRO A 172 5.06 7.43 15.95
N ASN A 173 4.97 8.74 15.73
CA ASN A 173 4.40 9.69 16.66
C ASN A 173 2.88 9.46 16.68
N ILE A 174 2.44 8.43 17.40
CA ILE A 174 1.03 8.15 17.69
C ILE A 174 0.64 9.12 18.83
N THR A 175 0.57 10.41 18.53
CA THR A 175 -0.08 11.37 19.43
C THR A 175 -1.60 11.24 19.27
N ASN A 176 -2.27 11.05 20.41
CA ASN A 176 -3.71 10.92 20.64
C ASN A 176 -4.32 9.52 20.53
N ILE A 177 -3.96 8.66 21.50
CA ILE A 177 -4.93 7.74 22.11
C ILE A 177 -5.44 8.44 23.37
N ALA A 178 -6.52 9.20 23.23
CA ALA A 178 -7.25 9.76 24.35
C ALA A 178 -7.93 8.61 25.11
N ARG A 179 -7.63 8.51 26.41
CA ARG A 179 -8.37 7.68 27.37
C ARG A 179 -9.72 8.36 27.63
N SER A 180 -10.82 7.66 27.36
CA SER A 180 -12.11 7.86 28.03
C SER A 180 -12.20 6.94 29.24
#